data_AF-A0A0G0PI17-F1
#
_entry.id   AF-A0A0G0PI17-F1
#
_cell.length_a   1.000
_cell.length_b   1.000
_cell.length_c   1.000
_cell.angle_alpha   90.00
_cell.angle_beta   90.00
_cell.angle_gamma   90.00
#
_symmetry.space_group_name_H-M   'P 1'
#
loop_
_entity.id
_entity.type
_entity.pdbx_description
1 polymer ?
#
loop_
_entity_poly.entity_id
_entity_poly.type
_entity_poly.pdbx_seq_one_letter_code
_entity_poly.pdbx_strand_id
1 'polypeptide(L)'
;MSEKIYVSKITQDTKNSVKDCLLSLFYRKNDLIQFLKSCGSTSSDLINIGELMTKSRIVDTYFGNLEQRLDNGTAQYHSLMRQIIDWDDFDSYWFRNGSLDAGYAKSRIGQLNKLLGKKTKIEEERLKLREKEQEYEKIKARSQLITDLRDKFYRMCQDSDQTQKRGYELEDLLNKMFSFFGFDVFKPFKLKGEQIDGSFKHDGDNYIFESKWQDKESAVNDLYAFAYKIESNSLYPRGVFFSINGYSEDALNRITYNKKAQLILFDAVDIIAVLEERISLVSLLEEKIRFAQTHSRIYVNANDILK
;
A
#
# COMPACT_ATOMS: atom_id res chain seq x y z
N MET A 1 10.96 9.32 30.62
CA MET A 1 10.39 8.87 29.33
C MET A 1 9.87 7.47 29.55
N SER A 2 8.55 7.30 29.59
CA SER A 2 7.92 5.97 29.71
C SER A 2 8.31 5.16 28.47
N GLU A 3 9.07 4.08 28.66
CA GLU A 3 9.32 3.09 27.59
C GLU A 3 7.95 2.60 27.10
N LYS A 4 7.67 2.75 25.79
CA LYS A 4 6.44 2.23 25.21
C LYS A 4 6.45 0.71 25.35
N ILE A 5 5.66 0.18 26.29
CA ILE A 5 5.45 -1.26 26.44
C ILE A 5 4.61 -1.73 25.25
N TYR A 6 5.26 -2.26 24.23
CA TYR A 6 4.60 -2.91 23.10
C TYR A 6 4.76 -4.42 23.25
N VAL A 7 3.68 -5.07 23.69
CA VAL A 7 3.59 -6.53 23.83
C VAL A 7 2.22 -6.95 23.30
N SER A 8 2.18 -7.47 22.07
CA SER A 8 0.97 -7.89 21.37
C SER A 8 0.25 -9.07 22.02
N LYS A 9 0.98 -9.93 22.75
CA LYS A 9 0.43 -11.10 23.43
C LYS A 9 0.94 -11.20 24.87
N ILE A 10 0.02 -11.17 25.82
CA ILE A 10 0.34 -11.35 27.24
C ILE A 10 0.57 -12.83 27.55
N THR A 11 1.84 -13.21 27.65
CA THR A 11 2.27 -14.58 27.91
C THR A 11 2.23 -14.94 29.40
N GLN A 12 2.23 -16.24 29.73
CA GLN A 12 2.09 -16.71 31.11
C GLN A 12 3.21 -16.23 32.05
N ASP A 13 4.46 -16.18 31.57
CA ASP A 13 5.61 -15.60 32.28
C ASP A 13 5.40 -14.11 32.60
N THR A 14 4.76 -13.37 31.69
CA THR A 14 4.40 -11.96 31.91
C THR A 14 3.33 -11.85 32.99
N LYS A 15 2.27 -12.66 32.91
CA LYS A 15 1.20 -12.71 33.93
C LYS A 15 1.78 -13.04 35.31
N ASN A 16 2.63 -14.06 35.40
CA ASN A 16 3.28 -14.45 36.65
C ASN A 16 4.15 -13.31 37.21
N SER A 17 4.92 -12.63 36.37
CA SER A 17 5.74 -11.49 36.79
C SER A 17 4.91 -10.31 37.27
N VAL A 18 3.78 -10.01 36.63
CA VAL A 18 2.82 -8.99 37.09
C VAL A 18 2.21 -9.40 38.43
N LYS A 19 1.82 -10.67 38.61
CA LYS A 19 1.32 -11.20 39.89
C LYS A 19 2.33 -11.03 41.01
N ASP A 20 3.60 -11.36 40.78
CA ASP A 20 4.67 -11.20 41.76
C ASP A 20 4.87 -9.72 42.16
N CYS A 21 4.72 -8.80 41.22
CA CYS A 21 4.72 -7.37 41.50
C CYS A 21 3.53 -6.96 42.37
N LEU A 22 2.31 -7.35 42.00
CA LEU A 22 1.09 -7.05 42.78
C LEU A 22 1.19 -7.56 44.23
N LEU A 23 1.73 -8.78 44.43
CA LEU A 23 1.87 -9.36 45.76
C LEU A 23 2.98 -8.72 46.61
N SER A 24 3.97 -8.08 45.98
CA SER A 24 5.04 -7.35 46.67
C SER A 24 4.73 -5.88 46.95
N LEU A 25 3.78 -5.29 46.23
CA LEU A 25 3.39 -3.88 46.39
C LEU A 25 2.26 -3.66 47.39
N PHE A 26 1.35 -4.62 47.57
CA PHE A 26 0.15 -4.42 48.38
C PHE A 26 0.10 -5.28 49.63
N TYR A 27 0.11 -4.64 50.80
CA TYR A 27 -0.12 -5.33 52.07
C TYR A 27 -1.62 -5.62 52.28
N ARG A 28 -2.47 -4.60 52.16
CA ARG A 28 -3.92 -4.70 52.38
C ARG A 28 -4.65 -5.16 51.11
N LYS A 29 -5.65 -6.03 51.27
CA LYS A 29 -6.51 -6.52 50.17
C LYS A 29 -7.29 -5.38 49.51
N ASN A 30 -7.78 -4.42 50.30
CA ASN A 30 -8.56 -3.29 49.79
C ASN A 30 -7.71 -2.38 48.89
N ASP A 31 -6.46 -2.10 49.25
CA ASP A 31 -5.56 -1.29 48.43
C ASP A 31 -5.28 -1.97 47.09
N LEU A 32 -5.03 -3.29 47.11
CA LEU A 32 -4.89 -4.09 45.89
C LEU A 32 -6.13 -3.99 45.00
N ILE A 33 -7.33 -4.18 45.54
CA ILE A 33 -8.58 -4.11 44.77
C ILE A 33 -8.79 -2.70 44.18
N GLN A 34 -8.48 -1.65 44.94
CA GLN A 34 -8.59 -0.27 44.44
C GLN A 34 -7.60 -0.01 43.29
N PHE A 35 -6.39 -0.55 43.38
CA PHE A 35 -5.41 -0.49 42.29
C PHE A 35 -5.88 -1.25 41.05
N LEU A 36 -6.48 -2.44 41.21
CA LEU A 36 -7.06 -3.16 40.06
C LEU A 36 -8.15 -2.32 39.38
N LYS A 37 -9.01 -1.64 40.16
CA LYS A 37 -10.02 -0.70 39.62
C LYS A 37 -9.39 0.48 38.89
N SER A 38 -8.30 1.07 39.42
CA SER A 38 -7.58 2.17 38.74
C SER A 38 -6.93 1.74 37.43
N CYS A 39 -6.76 0.43 37.19
CA CYS A 39 -6.30 -0.12 35.92
C CYS A 39 -7.42 -0.36 34.89
N GLY A 40 -8.61 0.21 35.11
CA GLY A 40 -9.75 0.09 34.19
C GLY A 40 -10.50 -1.23 34.31
N SER A 41 -10.45 -1.87 35.48
CA SER A 41 -11.25 -3.07 35.79
C SER A 41 -12.70 -2.71 36.04
N THR A 42 -13.62 -3.49 35.48
CA THR A 42 -15.06 -3.37 35.70
C THR A 42 -15.53 -4.30 36.82
N SER A 43 -16.81 -4.18 37.21
CA SER A 43 -17.42 -5.07 38.20
C SER A 43 -17.40 -6.55 37.78
N SER A 44 -17.44 -6.85 36.48
CA SER A 44 -17.33 -8.21 35.96
C SER A 44 -15.94 -8.81 36.15
N ASP A 45 -14.89 -7.99 36.07
CA ASP A 45 -13.51 -8.45 36.28
C ASP A 45 -13.25 -8.81 37.75
N LEU A 46 -14.03 -8.22 38.67
CA LEU A 46 -13.92 -8.41 40.12
C LEU A 46 -14.95 -9.41 40.68
N ILE A 47 -15.68 -10.12 39.83
CA ILE A 47 -16.66 -11.12 40.28
C ILE A 47 -15.97 -12.23 41.07
N ASN A 48 -16.66 -12.76 42.08
CA ASN A 48 -16.17 -13.84 42.96
C ASN A 48 -14.92 -13.50 43.80
N ILE A 49 -14.53 -12.23 43.87
CA ILE A 49 -13.50 -11.74 44.79
C ILE A 49 -14.14 -11.42 46.14
N GLY A 50 -13.88 -12.27 47.14
CA GLY A 50 -14.46 -12.15 48.48
C GLY A 50 -13.44 -11.78 49.57
N GLU A 51 -13.93 -11.24 50.70
CA GLU A 51 -13.10 -10.76 51.81
C GLU A 51 -12.22 -11.84 52.45
N LEU A 52 -12.67 -13.10 52.43
CA LEU A 52 -11.95 -14.25 53.00
C LEU A 52 -10.78 -14.74 52.12
N MET A 53 -10.70 -14.30 50.85
CA MET A 53 -9.65 -14.77 49.93
C MET A 53 -8.26 -14.25 50.28
N THR A 54 -7.22 -15.03 50.05
CA THR A 54 -5.82 -14.55 50.14
C THR A 54 -5.51 -13.60 48.97
N LYS A 55 -4.54 -12.68 49.12
CA LYS A 55 -4.14 -11.76 48.02
C LYS A 55 -3.77 -12.51 46.73
N SER A 56 -3.06 -13.64 46.87
CA SER A 56 -2.72 -14.49 45.73
C SER A 56 -3.97 -15.01 45.01
N ARG A 57 -4.95 -15.50 45.77
CA ARG A 57 -6.22 -15.99 45.20
C ARG A 57 -7.03 -14.87 44.55
N ILE A 58 -7.03 -13.67 45.13
CA ILE A 58 -7.65 -12.47 44.54
C ILE A 58 -7.05 -12.20 43.15
N VAL A 59 -5.72 -12.16 43.03
CA VAL A 59 -5.05 -11.90 41.74
C VAL A 59 -5.34 -13.01 40.73
N ASP A 60 -5.32 -14.28 41.13
CA ASP A 60 -5.62 -15.41 40.25
C ASP A 60 -7.05 -15.38 39.72
N THR A 61 -8.03 -15.13 40.60
CA THR A 61 -9.43 -14.99 40.22
C THR A 61 -9.62 -13.81 39.26
N TYR A 62 -9.00 -12.66 39.56
CA TYR A 62 -9.03 -11.49 38.69
C TYR A 62 -8.42 -11.78 37.30
N PHE A 63 -7.26 -12.43 37.23
CA PHE A 63 -6.64 -12.79 35.94
C PHE A 63 -7.48 -13.80 35.15
N GLY A 64 -8.10 -14.77 35.82
CA GLY A 64 -9.03 -15.70 35.19
C GLY A 64 -10.27 -15.01 34.64
N ASN A 65 -10.79 -14.00 35.33
CA ASN A 65 -11.91 -13.18 34.84
C ASN A 65 -11.50 -12.34 33.62
N LEU A 66 -10.29 -11.74 33.62
CA LEU A 66 -9.78 -10.98 32.46
C LEU A 66 -9.69 -11.85 31.20
N GLU A 67 -9.31 -13.12 31.33
CA GLU A 67 -9.23 -14.06 30.22
C GLU A 67 -10.59 -14.36 29.57
N GLN A 68 -11.70 -14.10 30.26
CA GLN A 68 -13.05 -14.29 29.71
C GLN A 68 -13.50 -13.11 28.83
N ARG A 69 -12.74 -12.01 28.78
CA ARG A 69 -13.06 -10.87 27.92
C ARG A 69 -12.76 -11.18 26.45
N LEU A 70 -13.46 -10.49 25.54
CA LEU A 70 -13.24 -10.63 24.10
C LEU A 70 -11.80 -10.36 23.67
N ASP A 71 -11.12 -9.41 24.34
CA ASP A 71 -9.72 -9.06 24.12
C ASP A 71 -8.76 -9.83 25.05
N ASN A 72 -9.25 -10.84 25.78
CA ASN A 72 -8.55 -11.54 26.85
C ASN A 72 -7.96 -10.62 27.94
N GLY A 73 -8.57 -9.43 28.13
CA GLY A 73 -8.15 -8.43 29.12
C GLY A 73 -6.82 -7.74 28.80
N THR A 74 -6.44 -7.74 27.52
CA THR A 74 -5.18 -7.15 27.04
C THR A 74 -5.03 -5.70 27.50
N ALA A 75 -6.10 -4.89 27.39
CA ALA A 75 -6.08 -3.50 27.84
C ALA A 75 -5.77 -3.37 29.35
N GLN A 76 -6.40 -4.19 30.20
CA GLN A 76 -6.19 -4.18 31.64
C GLN A 76 -4.77 -4.63 32.00
N TYR A 77 -4.25 -5.66 31.34
CA TYR A 77 -2.87 -6.09 31.53
C TYR A 77 -1.85 -5.01 31.15
N HIS A 78 -2.04 -4.28 30.05
CA HIS A 78 -1.19 -3.15 29.70
C HIS A 78 -1.27 -2.02 30.73
N SER A 79 -2.46 -1.71 31.23
CA SER A 79 -2.61 -0.71 32.29
C SER A 79 -1.89 -1.13 33.57
N LEU A 80 -2.01 -2.40 33.98
CA LEU A 80 -1.30 -2.95 35.14
C LEU A 80 0.21 -2.84 34.97
N MET A 81 0.75 -3.31 33.84
CA MET A 81 2.19 -3.27 33.58
C MET A 81 2.73 -1.85 33.60
N ARG A 82 1.99 -0.90 33.01
CA ARG A 82 2.37 0.52 33.01
C ARG A 82 2.40 1.10 34.41
N GLN A 83 1.31 0.94 35.18
CA GLN A 83 1.24 1.50 36.53
C GLN A 83 2.23 0.81 37.50
N ILE A 84 2.56 -0.46 37.29
CA ILE A 84 3.58 -1.18 38.07
C ILE A 84 4.99 -0.70 37.72
N ILE A 85 5.30 -0.50 36.44
CA ILE A 85 6.62 -0.01 36.00
C ILE A 85 6.85 1.43 36.44
N ASP A 86 5.81 2.26 36.37
CA ASP A 86 5.85 3.67 36.77
C ASP A 86 5.74 3.84 38.32
N TRP A 87 5.70 2.75 39.10
CA TRP A 87 5.54 2.78 40.55
C TRP A 87 6.78 3.32 41.27
N ASP A 88 6.59 4.34 42.11
CA ASP A 88 7.66 5.00 42.86
C ASP A 88 7.42 5.11 44.38
N ASP A 89 6.21 4.80 44.89
CA ASP A 89 5.91 4.84 46.33
C ASP A 89 6.42 3.60 47.07
N PHE A 90 7.62 3.72 47.66
CA PHE A 90 8.20 2.71 48.54
C PHE A 90 8.32 3.19 50.00
N ASP A 91 7.67 4.31 50.32
CA ASP A 91 7.78 4.97 51.63
C ASP A 91 6.49 4.87 52.45
N SER A 92 5.49 4.11 51.98
CA SER A 92 4.26 3.85 52.72
C SER A 92 4.53 3.20 54.09
N TYR A 93 3.56 3.33 55.01
CA TYR A 93 3.63 2.76 56.36
C TYR A 93 4.02 1.27 56.37
N TRP A 94 3.54 0.49 55.41
CA TRP A 94 3.78 -0.96 55.33
C TRP A 94 5.21 -1.31 54.90
N PHE A 95 5.88 -0.45 54.12
CA PHE A 95 7.31 -0.60 53.86
C PHE A 95 8.13 -0.17 55.08
N ARG A 96 7.77 0.95 55.73
CA ARG A 96 8.50 1.46 56.90
C ARG A 96 8.45 0.54 58.11
N ASN A 97 7.32 -0.15 58.32
CA ASN A 97 7.15 -1.06 59.45
C ASN A 97 7.68 -2.49 59.19
N GLY A 98 8.25 -2.74 57.99
CA GLY A 98 8.82 -4.04 57.61
C GLY A 98 7.81 -5.11 57.17
N SER A 99 6.51 -4.78 57.06
CA SER A 99 5.50 -5.72 56.55
C SER A 99 5.61 -5.96 55.04
N LEU A 100 6.19 -5.02 54.32
CA LEU A 100 6.60 -5.13 52.92
C LEU A 100 8.10 -4.81 52.80
N ASP A 101 8.76 -5.47 51.86
CA ASP A 101 10.18 -5.25 51.56
C ASP A 101 10.34 -4.44 50.27
N ALA A 102 10.86 -3.22 50.40
CA ALA A 102 11.05 -2.31 49.28
C ALA A 102 12.10 -2.80 48.28
N GLY A 103 13.16 -3.48 48.74
CA GLY A 103 14.20 -4.04 47.89
C GLY A 103 13.67 -5.20 47.04
N TYR A 104 12.85 -6.06 47.65
CA TYR A 104 12.15 -7.16 46.98
C TYR A 104 11.16 -6.63 45.92
N ALA A 105 10.32 -5.66 46.28
CA ALA A 105 9.37 -5.05 45.34
C ALA A 105 10.07 -4.41 44.13
N LYS A 106 11.13 -3.63 44.37
CA LYS A 106 11.98 -3.04 43.31
C LYS A 106 12.60 -4.12 42.40
N SER A 107 13.07 -5.22 42.99
CA SER A 107 13.61 -6.36 42.23
C SER A 107 12.55 -7.00 41.32
N ARG A 108 11.31 -7.16 41.79
CA ARG A 108 10.21 -7.70 40.98
C ARG A 108 9.81 -6.78 39.82
N ILE A 109 9.71 -5.48 40.08
CA ILE A 109 9.47 -4.47 39.02
C ILE A 109 10.60 -4.49 37.98
N GLY A 110 11.86 -4.55 38.43
CA GLY A 110 13.01 -4.64 37.53
C GLY A 110 13.02 -5.89 36.65
N GLN A 111 12.60 -7.04 37.18
CA GLN A 111 12.44 -8.28 36.41
C GLN A 111 11.34 -8.14 35.35
N LEU A 112 10.19 -7.58 35.72
CA LEU A 112 9.09 -7.30 34.79
C LEU A 112 9.55 -6.36 33.67
N ASN A 113 10.22 -5.25 34.01
CA ASN A 113 10.68 -4.28 33.01
C ASN A 113 11.68 -4.91 32.02
N LYS A 114 12.63 -5.71 32.53
CA LYS A 114 13.58 -6.44 31.68
C LYS A 114 12.89 -7.45 30.76
N LEU A 115 11.85 -8.14 31.25
CA LEU A 115 11.08 -9.09 30.46
C LEU A 115 10.32 -8.38 29.33
N LEU A 116 9.64 -7.28 29.65
CA LEU A 116 8.88 -6.49 28.69
C LEU A 116 9.79 -5.86 27.63
N GLY A 117 10.91 -5.24 28.04
CA GLY A 117 11.88 -4.67 27.10
C GLY A 117 12.46 -5.69 26.11
N LYS A 118 12.70 -6.95 26.53
CA LYS A 118 13.10 -8.02 25.60
C LYS A 118 11.99 -8.37 24.61
N LYS A 119 10.74 -8.50 25.07
CA LYS A 119 9.60 -8.84 24.21
C LYS A 119 9.31 -7.73 23.21
N THR A 120 9.34 -6.48 23.64
CA THR A 120 9.14 -5.31 22.77
C THR A 120 10.16 -5.27 21.64
N LYS A 121 11.46 -5.46 21.93
CA LYS A 121 12.50 -5.53 20.88
C LYS A 121 12.22 -6.63 19.84
N ILE A 122 11.83 -7.82 20.29
CA ILE A 122 11.51 -8.94 19.40
C ILE A 122 10.30 -8.60 18.51
N GLU A 123 9.28 -7.94 19.05
CA GLU A 123 8.10 -7.55 18.28
C GLU A 123 8.40 -6.46 17.26
N GLU A 124 9.21 -5.46 17.63
CA GLU A 124 9.68 -4.43 16.71
C GLU A 124 10.50 -5.01 15.55
N GLU A 125 11.40 -5.96 15.82
CA GLU A 125 12.17 -6.66 14.78
C GLU A 125 11.26 -7.46 13.84
N ARG A 126 10.24 -8.15 14.39
CA ARG A 126 9.25 -8.88 13.59
C ARG A 126 8.42 -7.97 12.70
N LEU A 127 8.01 -6.81 13.20
CA LEU A 127 7.27 -5.83 12.41
C LEU A 127 8.11 -5.31 11.25
N LYS A 128 9.37 -4.94 11.51
CA LYS A 128 10.31 -4.49 10.46
C LYS A 128 10.55 -5.57 9.41
N LEU A 129 10.65 -6.84 9.81
CA LEU A 129 10.81 -7.95 8.87
C LEU A 129 9.57 -8.11 7.98
N ARG A 130 8.37 -8.09 8.56
CA ARG A 130 7.11 -8.17 7.80
C ARG A 130 6.94 -7.02 6.82
N GLU A 131 7.27 -5.80 7.23
CA GLU A 131 7.23 -4.63 6.35
C GLU A 131 8.17 -4.81 5.15
N LYS A 132 9.39 -5.31 5.38
CA LYS A 132 10.35 -5.62 4.31
C LYS A 132 9.86 -6.73 3.39
N GLU A 133 9.29 -7.81 3.94
CA GLU A 133 8.72 -8.92 3.15
C GLU A 133 7.56 -8.44 2.28
N GLN A 134 6.65 -7.63 2.83
CA GLN A 134 5.54 -7.05 2.07
C GLN A 134 6.02 -6.14 0.94
N GLU A 135 7.03 -5.31 1.20
CA GLU A 135 7.59 -4.44 0.18
C GLU A 135 8.28 -5.24 -0.92
N TYR A 136 9.05 -6.28 -0.55
CA TYR A 136 9.67 -7.18 -1.51
C TYR A 136 8.64 -7.89 -2.40
N GLU A 137 7.56 -8.41 -1.82
CA GLU A 137 6.49 -9.07 -2.59
C GLU A 137 5.77 -8.09 -3.53
N LYS A 138 5.55 -6.83 -3.12
CA LYS A 138 5.01 -5.79 -4.01
C LYS A 138 5.93 -5.50 -5.19
N ILE A 139 7.23 -5.32 -4.93
CA ILE A 139 8.24 -5.07 -5.98
C ILE A 139 8.28 -6.26 -6.95
N LYS A 140 8.32 -7.48 -6.42
CA LYS A 140 8.32 -8.71 -7.22
C LYS A 140 7.06 -8.85 -8.06
N ALA A 141 5.88 -8.61 -7.49
CA ALA A 141 4.61 -8.66 -8.22
C ALA A 141 4.55 -7.60 -9.34
N ARG A 142 5.04 -6.38 -9.07
CA ARG A 142 5.13 -5.31 -10.08
C ARG A 142 6.08 -5.70 -11.21
N SER A 143 7.25 -6.23 -10.89
CA SER A 143 8.24 -6.69 -11.88
C SER A 143 7.72 -7.87 -12.72
N GLN A 144 6.97 -8.79 -12.12
CA GLN A 144 6.31 -9.88 -12.85
C GLN A 144 5.25 -9.33 -13.82
N LEU A 145 4.43 -8.36 -13.38
CA LEU A 145 3.36 -7.81 -14.21
C LEU A 145 3.90 -7.10 -15.47
N ILE A 146 4.96 -6.30 -15.36
CA ILE A 146 5.56 -5.67 -16.54
C ILE A 146 6.23 -6.70 -17.46
N THR A 147 6.84 -7.73 -16.89
CA THR A 147 7.39 -8.88 -17.64
C THR A 147 6.30 -9.61 -18.43
N ASP A 148 5.16 -9.88 -17.80
CA ASP A 148 4.02 -10.54 -18.45
C ASP A 148 3.45 -9.71 -19.62
N LEU A 149 3.38 -8.38 -19.46
CA LEU A 149 2.95 -7.47 -20.51
C LEU A 149 3.94 -7.46 -21.69
N ARG A 150 5.25 -7.38 -21.40
CA ARG A 150 6.31 -7.47 -22.41
C ARG A 150 6.24 -8.77 -23.19
N ASP A 151 6.17 -9.89 -22.48
CA ASP A 151 6.15 -11.21 -23.10
C ASP A 151 4.84 -11.42 -23.91
N LYS A 152 3.72 -10.84 -23.45
CA LYS A 152 2.47 -10.80 -24.24
C LYS A 152 2.67 -10.04 -25.54
N PHE A 153 3.26 -8.85 -25.50
CA PHE A 153 3.53 -8.06 -26.71
C PHE A 153 4.43 -8.81 -27.69
N TYR A 154 5.50 -9.45 -27.22
CA TYR A 154 6.41 -10.24 -28.07
C TYR A 154 5.73 -11.45 -28.71
N ARG A 155 4.84 -12.15 -28.00
CA ARG A 155 4.02 -13.21 -28.60
C ARG A 155 3.14 -12.68 -29.73
N MET A 156 2.50 -11.53 -29.54
CA MET A 156 1.66 -10.90 -30.57
C MET A 156 2.45 -10.55 -31.84
N CYS A 157 3.71 -10.12 -31.70
CA CYS A 157 4.61 -9.87 -32.84
C CYS A 157 4.90 -11.14 -33.66
N GLN A 158 4.92 -12.32 -33.03
CA GLN A 158 5.22 -13.60 -33.68
C GLN A 158 4.00 -14.24 -34.36
N ASP A 159 2.80 -14.06 -33.82
CA ASP A 159 1.57 -14.77 -34.27
C ASP A 159 0.94 -14.12 -35.53
N SER A 160 1.35 -14.50 -36.74
CA SER A 160 0.94 -13.86 -38.02
C SER A 160 -0.53 -14.03 -38.44
N ASP A 161 -1.26 -14.97 -37.85
CA ASP A 161 -2.35 -15.60 -38.59
C ASP A 161 -3.75 -14.97 -38.40
N GLN A 162 -3.91 -13.95 -37.54
CA GLN A 162 -5.24 -13.32 -37.28
C GLN A 162 -5.18 -11.82 -36.95
N THR A 163 -5.27 -10.95 -37.97
CA THR A 163 -5.23 -9.48 -37.84
C THR A 163 -6.29 -8.90 -36.88
N GLN A 164 -7.53 -9.40 -36.93
CA GLN A 164 -8.60 -8.90 -36.05
C GLN A 164 -8.34 -9.23 -34.58
N LYS A 165 -7.83 -10.44 -34.30
CA LYS A 165 -7.50 -10.87 -32.94
C LYS A 165 -6.37 -10.02 -32.36
N ARG A 166 -5.34 -9.70 -33.15
CA ARG A 166 -4.24 -8.81 -32.76
C ARG A 166 -4.71 -7.43 -32.34
N GLY A 167 -5.70 -6.84 -33.03
CA GLY A 167 -6.27 -5.54 -32.69
C GLY A 167 -6.87 -5.52 -31.27
N TYR A 168 -7.75 -6.47 -30.96
CA TYR A 168 -8.34 -6.58 -29.62
C TYR A 168 -7.31 -6.91 -28.54
N GLU A 169 -6.32 -7.75 -28.84
CA GLU A 169 -5.25 -8.06 -27.89
C GLU A 169 -4.34 -6.86 -27.60
N LEU A 170 -4.15 -5.98 -28.58
CA LEU A 170 -3.40 -4.72 -28.43
C LEU A 170 -4.16 -3.73 -27.56
N GLU A 171 -5.46 -3.57 -27.80
CA GLU A 171 -6.32 -2.73 -26.97
C GLU A 171 -6.25 -3.15 -25.50
N ASP A 172 -6.40 -4.45 -25.20
CA ASP A 172 -6.28 -4.99 -23.84
C ASP A 172 -4.87 -4.77 -23.25
N LEU A 173 -3.82 -4.97 -24.06
CA LEU A 173 -2.44 -4.72 -23.63
C LEU A 173 -2.22 -3.25 -23.26
N LEU A 174 -2.64 -2.31 -24.10
CA LEU A 174 -2.49 -0.88 -23.87
C LEU A 174 -3.24 -0.46 -22.60
N ASN A 175 -4.51 -0.85 -22.45
CA ASN A 175 -5.28 -0.54 -21.24
C ASN A 175 -4.58 -1.03 -19.96
N LYS A 176 -4.01 -2.25 -19.98
CA LYS A 176 -3.24 -2.79 -18.85
C LYS A 176 -1.92 -2.05 -18.63
N MET A 177 -1.22 -1.69 -19.70
CA MET A 177 0.02 -0.91 -19.63
C MET A 177 -0.23 0.48 -19.03
N PHE A 178 -1.24 1.22 -19.50
CA PHE A 178 -1.63 2.51 -18.91
C PHE A 178 -1.98 2.35 -17.42
N SER A 179 -2.77 1.33 -17.06
CA SER A 179 -3.10 1.05 -15.66
C SER A 179 -1.86 0.75 -14.80
N PHE A 180 -0.88 0.01 -15.34
CA PHE A 180 0.37 -0.32 -14.66
C PHE A 180 1.21 0.93 -14.30
N PHE A 181 1.22 1.91 -15.20
CA PHE A 181 1.89 3.20 -15.00
C PHE A 181 1.05 4.22 -14.22
N GLY A 182 -0.11 3.83 -13.69
CA GLY A 182 -0.90 4.66 -12.77
C GLY A 182 -1.81 5.67 -13.47
N PHE A 183 -2.09 5.51 -14.75
CA PHE A 183 -3.10 6.33 -15.43
C PHE A 183 -4.52 5.89 -15.05
N ASP A 184 -5.42 6.87 -14.90
CA ASP A 184 -6.85 6.61 -14.71
C ASP A 184 -7.48 6.21 -16.05
N VAL A 185 -7.50 4.91 -16.34
CA VAL A 185 -7.99 4.38 -17.62
C VAL A 185 -9.50 4.13 -17.60
N PHE A 186 -10.19 4.56 -18.65
CA PHE A 186 -11.57 4.17 -18.94
C PHE A 186 -11.60 3.24 -20.15
N LYS A 187 -12.33 2.13 -19.98
CA LYS A 187 -12.54 1.07 -20.96
C LYS A 187 -13.13 1.61 -22.27
N PRO A 188 -13.04 0.84 -23.38
CA PRO A 188 -13.62 1.19 -24.66
C PRO A 188 -15.07 1.66 -24.53
N PHE A 189 -15.42 2.71 -25.26
CA PHE A 189 -16.75 3.29 -25.24
C PHE A 189 -17.15 3.77 -26.64
N LYS A 190 -18.45 4.03 -26.83
CA LYS A 190 -18.98 4.60 -28.07
C LYS A 190 -19.23 6.09 -27.89
N LEU A 191 -18.68 6.91 -28.78
CA LEU A 191 -18.93 8.34 -28.89
C LEU A 191 -19.72 8.62 -30.17
N LYS A 192 -20.95 9.12 -30.06
CA LYS A 192 -21.83 9.41 -31.22
C LYS A 192 -21.98 8.25 -32.23
N GLY A 193 -21.86 7.00 -31.75
CA GLY A 193 -21.95 5.79 -32.57
C GLY A 193 -20.61 5.21 -33.02
N GLU A 194 -19.52 5.96 -32.88
CA GLU A 194 -18.16 5.54 -33.22
C GLU A 194 -17.43 4.97 -31.99
N GLN A 195 -16.69 3.88 -32.17
CA GLN A 195 -15.93 3.23 -31.08
C GLN A 195 -14.60 3.96 -30.85
N ILE A 196 -14.27 4.15 -29.58
CA ILE A 196 -12.97 4.60 -29.06
C ILE A 196 -12.37 3.45 -28.24
N ASP A 197 -11.11 3.10 -28.51
CA ASP A 197 -10.41 1.97 -27.89
C ASP A 197 -10.12 2.18 -26.40
N GLY A 198 -9.96 3.43 -25.99
CA GLY A 198 -9.91 3.79 -24.58
C GLY A 198 -9.66 5.27 -24.33
N SER A 199 -9.65 5.63 -23.06
CA SER A 199 -9.27 6.98 -22.64
C SER A 199 -8.54 6.96 -21.31
N PHE A 200 -7.75 7.99 -21.05
CA PHE A 200 -7.02 8.14 -19.80
C PHE A 200 -6.89 9.62 -19.40
N LYS A 201 -6.60 9.86 -18.13
CA LYS A 201 -6.26 11.21 -17.64
C LYS A 201 -4.77 11.36 -17.41
N HIS A 202 -4.24 12.52 -17.78
CA HIS A 202 -2.86 12.89 -17.51
C HIS A 202 -2.77 14.41 -17.35
N ASP A 203 -2.16 14.86 -16.24
CA ASP A 203 -1.95 16.28 -15.92
C ASP A 203 -3.20 17.16 -16.05
N GLY A 204 -4.35 16.65 -15.56
CA GLY A 204 -5.63 17.37 -15.62
C GLY A 204 -6.35 17.33 -16.97
N ASP A 205 -5.68 16.85 -18.03
CA ASP A 205 -6.26 16.69 -19.37
C ASP A 205 -6.84 15.29 -19.59
N ASN A 206 -7.88 15.21 -20.42
CA ASN A 206 -8.45 13.95 -20.89
C ASN A 206 -7.86 13.58 -22.25
N TYR A 207 -7.41 12.34 -22.37
CA TYR A 207 -6.90 11.76 -23.60
C TYR A 207 -7.83 10.64 -24.05
N ILE A 208 -8.12 10.60 -25.34
CA ILE A 208 -8.68 9.40 -25.99
C ILE A 208 -7.57 8.75 -26.81
N PHE A 209 -7.60 7.42 -26.95
CA PHE A 209 -6.66 6.73 -27.80
C PHE A 209 -7.32 5.73 -28.74
N GLU A 210 -6.66 5.51 -29.86
CA GLU A 210 -6.94 4.44 -30.83
C GLU A 210 -5.66 3.69 -31.15
N SER A 211 -5.82 2.42 -31.51
CA SER A 211 -4.73 1.51 -31.76
C SER A 211 -4.92 0.75 -33.07
N LYS A 212 -3.83 0.57 -33.81
CA LYS A 212 -3.84 -0.12 -35.10
C LYS A 212 -2.65 -1.07 -35.24
N TRP A 213 -2.98 -2.32 -35.52
CA TRP A 213 -2.01 -3.38 -35.85
C TRP A 213 -2.34 -3.98 -37.21
N GLN A 214 -1.75 -3.44 -38.26
CA GLN A 214 -1.92 -3.89 -39.65
C GLN A 214 -0.54 -4.01 -40.32
N ASP A 215 -0.39 -4.84 -41.35
CA ASP A 215 0.93 -5.14 -41.95
C ASP A 215 1.64 -3.94 -42.60
N LYS A 216 0.89 -2.90 -42.97
CA LYS A 216 1.42 -1.67 -43.57
C LYS A 216 1.43 -0.52 -42.56
N GLU A 217 2.30 0.46 -42.80
CA GLU A 217 2.26 1.74 -42.10
C GLU A 217 0.85 2.36 -42.14
N SER A 218 0.47 3.07 -41.08
CA SER A 218 -0.81 3.77 -41.03
C SER A 218 -0.87 4.86 -42.10
N ALA A 219 -1.97 4.89 -42.84
CA ALA A 219 -2.19 5.86 -43.90
C ALA A 219 -2.75 7.15 -43.33
N VAL A 220 -2.65 8.25 -44.09
CA VAL A 220 -3.15 9.56 -43.67
C VAL A 220 -4.66 9.54 -43.33
N ASN A 221 -5.43 8.69 -44.02
CA ASN A 221 -6.87 8.58 -43.80
C ASN A 221 -7.21 8.06 -42.39
N ASP A 222 -6.39 7.17 -41.83
CA ASP A 222 -6.57 6.67 -40.47
C ASP A 222 -6.40 7.81 -39.46
N LEU A 223 -5.34 8.60 -39.64
CA LEU A 223 -5.05 9.75 -38.79
C LEU A 223 -6.13 10.84 -38.92
N TYR A 224 -6.64 11.10 -40.12
CA TYR A 224 -7.74 12.06 -40.30
C TYR A 224 -9.05 11.58 -39.69
N ALA A 225 -9.37 10.29 -39.81
CA ALA A 225 -10.56 9.72 -39.19
C ALA A 225 -10.51 9.91 -37.66
N PHE A 226 -9.36 9.62 -37.05
CA PHE A 226 -9.20 9.83 -35.61
C PHE A 226 -9.16 11.31 -35.22
N ALA A 227 -8.51 12.16 -36.01
CA ALA A 227 -8.53 13.61 -35.80
C ALA A 227 -9.96 14.18 -35.81
N TYR A 228 -10.78 13.72 -36.75
CA TYR A 228 -12.18 14.11 -36.83
C TYR A 228 -12.98 13.68 -35.59
N LYS A 229 -12.73 12.47 -35.07
CA LYS A 229 -13.33 12.00 -33.81
C LYS A 229 -13.03 12.92 -32.65
N ILE A 230 -11.76 13.30 -32.49
CA ILE A 230 -11.31 14.26 -31.46
C ILE A 230 -12.05 15.58 -31.59
N GLU A 231 -12.08 16.17 -32.80
CA GLU A 231 -12.73 17.45 -33.07
C GLU A 231 -14.25 17.41 -32.89
N SER A 232 -14.87 16.24 -33.09
CA SER A 232 -16.31 16.06 -32.94
C SER A 232 -16.75 15.96 -31.46
N ASN A 233 -15.83 15.83 -30.52
CA ASN A 233 -16.10 15.73 -29.09
C ASN A 233 -16.33 17.12 -28.47
N SER A 234 -17.31 17.25 -27.58
CA SER A 234 -17.77 18.53 -27.03
C SER A 234 -16.72 19.31 -26.22
N LEU A 235 -15.68 18.65 -25.72
CA LEU A 235 -14.63 19.28 -24.91
C LEU A 235 -13.22 19.08 -25.50
N TYR A 236 -13.11 18.66 -26.77
CA TYR A 236 -11.85 18.56 -27.51
C TYR A 236 -10.71 17.87 -26.71
N PRO A 237 -10.86 16.57 -26.37
CA PRO A 237 -9.82 15.84 -25.66
C PRO A 237 -8.56 15.74 -26.52
N ARG A 238 -7.40 15.50 -25.91
CA ARG A 238 -6.19 15.17 -26.68
C ARG A 238 -6.29 13.74 -27.22
N GLY A 239 -5.65 13.48 -28.36
CA GLY A 239 -5.63 12.18 -29.01
C GLY A 239 -4.28 11.52 -28.95
N VAL A 240 -4.25 10.23 -28.62
CA VAL A 240 -3.08 9.38 -28.80
C VAL A 240 -3.41 8.31 -29.84
N PHE A 241 -2.58 8.18 -30.86
CA PHE A 241 -2.73 7.12 -31.85
C PHE A 241 -1.55 6.16 -31.78
N PHE A 242 -1.84 4.87 -31.65
CA PHE A 242 -0.84 3.81 -31.66
C PHE A 242 -0.85 3.09 -33.00
N SER A 243 0.27 3.11 -33.73
CA SER A 243 0.45 2.36 -34.97
C SER A 243 1.67 1.47 -34.86
N ILE A 244 1.47 0.16 -34.70
CA ILE A 244 2.57 -0.78 -34.42
C ILE A 244 3.63 -0.75 -35.53
N ASN A 245 3.20 -0.75 -36.79
CA ASN A 245 4.09 -0.70 -37.93
C ASN A 245 4.41 0.74 -38.38
N GLY A 246 4.21 1.74 -37.52
CA GLY A 246 4.61 3.13 -37.78
C GLY A 246 3.69 3.89 -38.74
N TYR A 247 4.22 4.96 -39.30
CA TYR A 247 3.50 5.94 -40.12
C TYR A 247 4.32 6.28 -41.37
N SER A 248 3.64 6.42 -42.51
CA SER A 248 4.34 6.85 -43.72
C SER A 248 4.71 8.33 -43.64
N GLU A 249 5.81 8.70 -44.30
CA GLU A 249 6.28 10.08 -44.34
C GLU A 249 5.23 11.03 -44.94
N ASP A 250 4.51 10.60 -45.97
CA ASP A 250 3.39 11.34 -46.56
C ASP A 250 2.26 11.55 -45.55
N ALA A 251 1.93 10.55 -44.73
CA ALA A 251 0.91 10.69 -43.70
C ALA A 251 1.30 11.71 -42.63
N LEU A 252 2.55 11.63 -42.14
CA LEU A 252 3.11 12.56 -41.15
C LEU A 252 3.15 14.01 -41.68
N ASN A 253 3.60 14.20 -42.93
CA ASN A 253 3.68 15.52 -43.54
C ASN A 253 2.30 16.15 -43.70
N ARG A 254 1.31 15.38 -44.19
CA ARG A 254 -0.05 15.88 -44.43
C ARG A 254 -0.79 16.22 -43.14
N ILE A 255 -0.74 15.35 -42.13
CA ILE A 255 -1.44 15.58 -40.86
C ILE A 255 -0.86 16.80 -40.13
N THR A 256 0.47 16.99 -40.22
CA THR A 256 1.17 18.12 -39.61
C THR A 256 0.88 19.42 -40.36
N TYR A 257 0.90 19.41 -41.69
CA TYR A 257 0.58 20.58 -42.53
C TYR A 257 -0.83 21.13 -42.26
N ASN A 258 -1.81 20.23 -42.09
CA ASN A 258 -3.19 20.59 -41.81
C ASN A 258 -3.44 21.04 -40.34
N LYS A 259 -2.38 21.13 -39.51
CA LYS A 259 -2.43 21.61 -38.12
C LYS A 259 -3.53 20.96 -37.27
N LYS A 260 -3.70 19.64 -37.38
CA LYS A 260 -4.59 18.90 -36.48
C LYS A 260 -3.95 18.84 -35.08
N ALA A 261 -4.30 19.82 -34.25
CA ALA A 261 -3.45 20.35 -33.17
C ALA A 261 -3.40 19.53 -31.86
N GLN A 262 -3.95 18.32 -31.83
CA GLN A 262 -4.14 17.59 -30.56
C GLN A 262 -3.77 16.11 -30.64
N LEU A 263 -2.95 15.72 -31.62
CA LEU A 263 -2.52 14.34 -31.81
C LEU A 263 -1.10 14.11 -31.30
N ILE A 264 -0.89 12.95 -30.68
CA ILE A 264 0.41 12.42 -30.32
C ILE A 264 0.50 10.99 -30.86
N LEU A 265 1.58 10.70 -31.57
CA LEU A 265 1.74 9.44 -32.28
C LEU A 265 2.73 8.53 -31.56
N PHE A 266 2.33 7.27 -31.39
CA PHE A 266 3.12 6.19 -30.83
C PHE A 266 3.26 5.04 -31.82
N ASP A 267 4.38 4.32 -31.75
CA ASP A 267 4.65 3.11 -32.53
C ASP A 267 5.09 1.91 -31.66
N ALA A 268 5.52 0.81 -32.29
CA ALA A 268 6.06 -0.33 -31.56
C ALA A 268 7.35 -0.02 -30.79
N VAL A 269 8.20 0.87 -31.30
CA VAL A 269 9.46 1.24 -30.65
C VAL A 269 9.19 1.90 -29.30
N ASP A 270 8.16 2.74 -29.24
CA ASP A 270 7.68 3.37 -28.02
C ASP A 270 7.17 2.34 -27.00
N ILE A 271 6.31 1.41 -27.43
CA ILE A 271 5.75 0.36 -26.57
C ILE A 271 6.87 -0.52 -26.01
N ILE A 272 7.82 -0.93 -26.85
CA ILE A 272 8.97 -1.75 -26.43
C ILE A 272 9.83 -0.99 -25.43
N ALA A 273 10.13 0.29 -25.67
CA ALA A 273 10.92 1.09 -24.74
C ALA A 273 10.27 1.20 -23.35
N VAL A 274 8.94 1.27 -23.30
CA VAL A 274 8.17 1.29 -22.06
C VAL A 274 8.14 -0.08 -21.38
N LEU A 275 7.87 -1.16 -22.12
CA LEU A 275 7.78 -2.52 -21.58
C LEU A 275 9.15 -3.09 -21.16
N GLU A 276 10.24 -2.59 -21.74
CA GLU A 276 11.62 -2.88 -21.33
C GLU A 276 12.13 -1.93 -20.24
N GLU A 277 11.27 -1.05 -19.72
CA GLU A 277 11.60 -0.07 -18.68
C GLU A 277 12.77 0.86 -19.04
N ARG A 278 13.04 1.08 -20.35
CA ARG A 278 14.03 2.06 -20.83
C ARG A 278 13.56 3.50 -20.62
N ILE A 279 12.25 3.71 -20.61
CA ILE A 279 11.58 4.97 -20.26
C ILE A 279 10.20 4.66 -19.66
N SER A 280 9.75 5.42 -18.67
CA SER A 280 8.38 5.25 -18.16
C SER A 280 7.35 5.75 -19.18
N LEU A 281 6.14 5.19 -19.21
CA LEU A 281 5.08 5.67 -20.10
C LEU A 281 4.73 7.15 -19.85
N VAL A 282 4.78 7.58 -18.59
CA VAL A 282 4.53 8.97 -18.18
C VAL A 282 5.60 9.88 -18.81
N SER A 283 6.88 9.58 -18.59
CA SER A 283 7.99 10.37 -19.12
C SER A 283 8.00 10.40 -20.66
N LEU A 284 7.69 9.27 -21.31
CA LEU A 284 7.62 9.20 -22.76
C LEU A 284 6.49 10.07 -23.33
N LEU A 285 5.31 10.04 -22.69
CA LEU A 285 4.18 10.88 -23.08
C LEU A 285 4.51 12.37 -22.88
N GLU A 286 5.09 12.74 -21.74
CA GLU A 286 5.49 14.13 -21.44
C GLU A 286 6.50 14.66 -22.46
N GLU A 287 7.52 13.88 -22.81
CA GLU A 287 8.49 14.29 -23.83
C GLU A 287 7.86 14.41 -25.21
N LYS A 288 7.00 13.47 -25.63
CA LYS A 288 6.27 13.60 -26.89
C LYS A 288 5.36 14.83 -26.91
N ILE A 289 4.68 15.16 -25.81
CA ILE A 289 3.90 16.40 -25.64
C ILE A 289 4.82 17.62 -25.82
N ARG A 290 5.97 17.63 -25.15
CA ARG A 290 6.96 18.70 -25.24
C ARG A 290 7.40 18.92 -26.70
N PHE A 291 7.75 17.86 -27.42
CA PHE A 291 8.12 17.94 -28.84
C PHE A 291 6.99 18.45 -29.72
N ALA A 292 5.76 18.00 -29.49
CA ALA A 292 4.59 18.49 -30.22
C ALA A 292 4.37 20.00 -30.00
N GLN A 293 4.49 20.48 -28.76
CA GLN A 293 4.26 21.87 -28.40
C GLN A 293 5.40 22.82 -28.84
N THR A 294 6.65 22.37 -28.74
CA THR A 294 7.83 23.24 -28.95
C THR A 294 8.39 23.18 -30.37
N HIS A 295 8.28 22.02 -31.03
CA HIS A 295 8.86 21.78 -32.35
C HIS A 295 7.80 21.47 -33.42
N SER A 296 6.51 21.50 -33.06
CA SER A 296 5.40 21.07 -33.96
C SER A 296 5.58 19.65 -34.50
N ARG A 297 6.24 18.77 -33.72
CA ARG A 297 6.48 17.37 -34.07
C ARG A 297 5.60 16.47 -33.23
N ILE A 298 4.48 16.03 -33.81
CA ILE A 298 3.53 15.12 -33.15
C ILE A 298 4.01 13.66 -33.10
N TYR A 299 5.07 13.35 -33.84
CA TYR A 299 5.73 12.05 -33.87
C TYR A 299 7.23 12.21 -33.65
N VAL A 300 7.72 11.51 -32.64
CA VAL A 300 9.13 11.30 -32.31
C VAL A 300 9.17 9.97 -31.57
N ASN A 301 9.96 9.00 -32.01
CA ASN A 301 9.98 7.69 -31.35
C ASN A 301 10.85 7.73 -30.08
N ALA A 302 10.68 6.76 -29.20
CA ALA A 302 11.41 6.67 -27.95
C ALA A 302 12.93 6.59 -28.13
N ASN A 303 13.42 5.97 -29.22
CA ASN A 303 14.86 5.90 -29.48
C ASN A 303 15.47 7.28 -29.77
N ASP A 304 14.72 8.18 -30.40
CA ASP A 304 15.17 9.55 -30.62
C ASP A 304 15.09 10.42 -29.36
N ILE A 305 14.14 10.14 -28.46
CA ILE A 305 14.03 10.80 -27.14
C ILE A 305 15.15 10.37 -26.18
N LEU A 306 15.57 9.10 -26.26
CA LEU A 306 16.57 8.51 -25.35
C LEU A 306 18.03 8.80 -25.74
N LYS A 307 18.28 9.53 -26.84
CA LYS A 307 19.62 9.96 -27.26
C LYS A 307 20.07 11.19 -26.49
#